data_AF-A0A1V5H5M7-F1
#
_entry.id   AF-A0A1V5H5M7-F1
#
_cell.length_a   1.000
_cell.length_b   1.000
_cell.length_c   1.000
_cell.angle_alpha   90.00
_cell.angle_beta   90.00
_cell.angle_gamma   90.00
#
_symmetry.space_group_name_H-M   'P 1'
#
loop_
_entity.id
_entity.type
_entity.pdbx_description
1 polymer ?
#
loop_
_entity_poly.entity_id
_entity_poly.type
_entity_poly.pdbx_seq_one_letter_code
_entity_poly.pdbx_strand_id
1 'polypeptide(L)'
;MFIIANTIVPFLMMRVPALGLLFVPIVLVEAAVVHYALRQPWRTALRLSLMANLWTSLIGAVLVLPETLLEVMSANLWDLVSIVAFFALTCYFEKRYYARRCLDQSPRRVLWATLLANVLTYVPLTALMFLFSGRQHQSRMERVYQIACSANLHSIGQALELYALDCAGQYPPANDLGALVRANLLTDDSLHCPGRNWRRPGRDREKPGPVDYVYLGAPAAGAPATTPIVWDHRDNHPDFGNVLFANLAAVRGVQGEEWHAFLRTGRLGGPVQSEEGQAEQAPTGH
;
A
#
# COMPACT_ATOMS: atom_id res chain seq x y z
N MET A 1 9.22 -42.80 -6.01
CA MET A 1 9.73 -41.55 -6.61
C MET A 1 8.67 -40.47 -6.46
N PHE A 2 8.80 -39.69 -5.38
CA PHE A 2 7.84 -38.70 -4.89
C PHE A 2 7.73 -37.51 -5.87
N ILE A 3 6.53 -36.95 -6.02
CA ILE A 3 6.18 -35.96 -7.05
C ILE A 3 5.55 -34.73 -6.39
N ILE A 4 5.94 -33.56 -6.95
CA ILE A 4 5.94 -32.18 -6.42
C ILE A 4 4.84 -31.33 -7.19
N ALA A 5 4.81 -29.96 -7.14
CA ALA A 5 3.80 -28.88 -7.47
C ALA A 5 2.85 -28.62 -6.33
N ASN A 6 2.34 -27.41 -5.99
CA ASN A 6 1.86 -26.09 -6.53
C ASN A 6 2.70 -25.07 -5.78
N THR A 7 2.59 -23.80 -6.13
CA THR A 7 3.29 -22.78 -5.36
C THR A 7 2.53 -21.50 -5.06
N ILE A 8 1.40 -21.27 -5.74
CA ILE A 8 0.75 -19.95 -5.75
C ILE A 8 -0.25 -19.80 -4.59
N VAL A 9 -1.05 -20.82 -4.28
CA VAL A 9 -2.07 -20.75 -3.22
C VAL A 9 -1.50 -20.33 -1.86
N PRO A 10 -0.33 -20.83 -1.41
CA PRO A 10 0.24 -20.47 -0.11
C PRO A 10 0.86 -19.07 -0.09
N PHE A 11 1.48 -18.65 -1.20
CA PHE A 11 1.91 -17.25 -1.40
C PHE A 11 0.74 -16.30 -1.18
N LEU A 12 -0.40 -16.65 -1.77
CA LEU A 12 -1.63 -15.88 -1.68
C LEU A 12 -2.27 -15.95 -0.29
N MET A 13 -2.27 -17.10 0.38
CA MET A 13 -2.80 -17.26 1.74
C MET A 13 -2.00 -16.48 2.78
N MET A 14 -0.68 -16.32 2.61
CA MET A 14 0.14 -15.50 3.52
C MET A 14 -0.11 -14.00 3.33
N ARG A 15 -0.28 -13.52 2.09
CA ARG A 15 -0.55 -12.09 1.84
C ARG A 15 -2.01 -11.71 2.10
N VAL A 16 -2.96 -12.61 1.86
CA VAL A 16 -4.40 -12.40 2.07
C VAL A 16 -5.02 -13.70 2.60
N PRO A 17 -5.11 -13.89 3.94
CA PRO A 17 -5.64 -15.11 4.56
C PRO A 17 -7.04 -15.51 4.08
N ALA A 18 -7.86 -14.53 3.69
CA ALA A 18 -9.18 -14.73 3.12
C ALA A 18 -9.17 -15.53 1.80
N LEU A 19 -8.07 -15.53 1.04
CA LEU A 19 -7.94 -16.33 -0.18
C LEU A 19 -7.88 -17.85 0.12
N GLY A 20 -7.64 -18.25 1.37
CA GLY A 20 -7.78 -19.65 1.79
C GLY A 20 -9.20 -20.20 1.61
N LEU A 21 -10.22 -19.33 1.65
CA LEU A 21 -11.61 -19.68 1.36
C LEU A 21 -11.82 -20.10 -0.11
N LEU A 22 -10.92 -19.72 -1.02
CA LEU A 22 -10.98 -20.09 -2.42
C LEU A 22 -10.48 -21.51 -2.71
N PHE A 23 -9.83 -22.17 -1.73
CA PHE A 23 -9.33 -23.54 -1.92
C PHE A 23 -10.45 -24.52 -2.31
N VAL A 24 -11.59 -24.45 -1.61
CA VAL A 24 -12.75 -25.32 -1.88
C VAL A 24 -13.30 -25.09 -3.30
N PRO A 25 -13.65 -23.87 -3.74
CA PRO A 25 -14.14 -23.65 -5.09
C PRO A 25 -13.09 -23.99 -6.18
N ILE A 26 -11.79 -23.77 -5.93
CA ILE A 26 -10.72 -24.20 -6.85
C ILE A 26 -10.78 -25.72 -7.06
N VAL A 27 -10.80 -26.50 -5.97
CA VAL A 27 -10.90 -27.97 -6.03
C VAL A 27 -12.15 -28.43 -6.78
N LEU A 28 -13.29 -27.75 -6.57
CA LEU A 28 -14.53 -28.11 -7.26
C LEU A 28 -14.47 -27.82 -8.76
N VAL A 29 -13.91 -26.69 -9.17
CA VAL A 29 -13.74 -26.31 -10.59
C VAL A 29 -12.82 -27.30 -11.29
N GLU A 30 -11.67 -27.63 -10.70
CA GLU A 30 -10.75 -28.57 -11.31
C GLU A 30 -11.29 -30.00 -11.32
N ALA A 31 -12.02 -30.42 -10.28
CA ALA A 31 -12.73 -31.69 -10.28
C ALA A 31 -13.75 -31.77 -11.41
N ALA A 32 -14.46 -30.68 -11.71
CA ALA A 32 -15.35 -30.62 -12.87
C ALA A 32 -14.59 -30.78 -14.18
N VAL A 33 -13.44 -30.09 -14.35
CA VAL A 33 -12.60 -30.25 -15.53
C VAL A 33 -12.11 -31.70 -15.68
N VAL A 34 -11.62 -32.33 -14.61
CA VAL A 34 -11.17 -33.73 -14.63
C VAL A 34 -12.33 -34.69 -14.95
N HIS A 35 -13.51 -34.46 -14.38
CA HIS A 35 -14.71 -35.25 -14.65
C HIS A 35 -15.08 -35.21 -16.14
N TYR A 36 -15.17 -34.02 -16.72
CA TYR A 36 -15.62 -33.86 -18.11
C TYR A 36 -14.52 -34.17 -19.14
N ALA A 37 -13.30 -33.66 -18.93
CA ALA A 37 -12.22 -33.77 -19.91
C ALA A 37 -11.52 -35.14 -19.89
N LEU A 38 -11.40 -35.77 -18.71
CA LEU A 38 -10.76 -37.09 -18.55
C LEU A 38 -11.76 -38.22 -18.32
N ARG A 39 -13.07 -37.92 -18.38
CA ARG A 39 -14.19 -38.88 -18.23
C ARG A 39 -14.09 -39.72 -16.95
N GLN A 40 -13.51 -39.15 -15.90
CA GLN A 40 -13.36 -39.83 -14.62
C GLN A 40 -14.66 -39.74 -13.82
N PRO A 41 -15.05 -40.76 -13.04
CA PRO A 41 -16.17 -40.66 -12.12
C PRO A 41 -16.02 -39.46 -11.18
N TRP A 42 -17.11 -38.75 -10.86
CA TRP A 42 -17.06 -37.52 -10.05
C TRP A 42 -16.29 -37.68 -8.73
N ARG A 43 -16.51 -38.79 -8.01
CA ARG A 43 -15.79 -39.10 -6.76
C ARG A 43 -14.28 -39.25 -6.97
N THR A 44 -13.87 -39.83 -8.09
CA THR A 44 -12.45 -39.98 -8.47
C THR A 44 -11.88 -38.62 -8.86
N ALA A 45 -12.60 -37.85 -9.69
CA ALA A 45 -12.19 -36.52 -10.11
C ALA A 45 -11.99 -35.56 -8.91
N LEU A 46 -12.90 -35.59 -7.94
CA LEU A 46 -12.80 -34.81 -6.70
C LEU A 46 -11.56 -35.20 -5.88
N ARG A 47 -11.30 -36.50 -5.71
CA ARG A 47 -10.10 -36.97 -4.98
C ARG A 47 -8.82 -36.58 -5.70
N LEU A 48 -8.80 -36.69 -7.03
CA LEU A 48 -7.63 -36.33 -7.85
C LEU A 48 -7.35 -34.83 -7.75
N SER A 49 -8.37 -33.98 -7.89
CA SER A 49 -8.22 -32.54 -7.77
C SER A 49 -7.84 -32.13 -6.33
N LEU A 50 -8.47 -32.69 -5.30
CA LEU A 50 -8.13 -32.38 -3.92
C LEU A 50 -6.67 -32.74 -3.60
N MET A 51 -6.23 -33.93 -4.03
CA MET A 51 -4.85 -34.37 -3.80
C MET A 51 -3.85 -33.56 -4.61
N ALA A 52 -4.19 -33.17 -5.85
CA ALA A 52 -3.42 -32.20 -6.61
C ALA A 52 -3.34 -30.92 -5.78
N ASN A 53 -4.43 -30.18 -5.54
CA ASN A 53 -4.44 -28.91 -4.81
C ASN A 53 -3.79 -28.94 -3.41
N LEU A 54 -3.91 -30.04 -2.66
CA LEU A 54 -3.34 -30.16 -1.31
C LEU A 54 -1.82 -30.33 -1.33
N TRP A 55 -1.31 -31.35 -2.06
CA TRP A 55 0.14 -31.49 -2.25
C TRP A 55 0.72 -30.21 -2.77
N THR A 56 -0.09 -29.61 -3.62
CA THR A 56 0.32 -28.48 -4.34
C THR A 56 0.42 -27.25 -3.44
N SER A 57 -0.57 -26.97 -2.61
CA SER A 57 -0.47 -25.89 -1.63
C SER A 57 0.61 -26.17 -0.56
N LEU A 58 0.95 -27.41 -0.25
CA LEU A 58 2.01 -27.64 0.76
C LEU A 58 3.39 -27.16 0.27
N ILE A 59 3.70 -27.37 -1.01
CA ILE A 59 5.01 -27.05 -1.58
C ILE A 59 5.20 -25.55 -1.76
N GLY A 60 4.14 -24.83 -2.13
CA GLY A 60 4.17 -23.38 -2.20
C GLY A 60 4.51 -22.71 -0.89
N ALA A 61 3.98 -23.23 0.21
CA ALA A 61 4.25 -22.69 1.52
C ALA A 61 5.77 -22.73 1.77
N VAL A 62 6.40 -23.86 1.43
CA VAL A 62 7.85 -24.07 1.59
C VAL A 62 8.68 -23.17 0.68
N LEU A 63 8.31 -23.00 -0.59
CA LEU A 63 9.12 -22.18 -1.51
C LEU A 63 8.96 -20.68 -1.27
N VAL A 64 7.85 -20.24 -0.68
CA VAL A 64 7.57 -18.81 -0.46
C VAL A 64 8.11 -18.31 0.88
N LEU A 65 8.21 -19.19 1.88
CA LEU A 65 8.76 -18.87 3.22
C LEU A 65 10.07 -18.06 3.18
N PRO A 66 11.07 -18.39 2.32
CA PRO A 66 12.30 -17.60 2.20
C PRO A 66 12.10 -16.22 1.60
N GLU A 67 11.14 -16.05 0.68
CA GLU A 67 10.88 -14.79 -0.03
C GLU A 67 10.19 -13.78 0.91
N THR A 68 9.27 -14.25 1.76
CA THR A 68 8.63 -13.42 2.81
C THR A 68 9.61 -12.93 3.89
N LEU A 69 10.76 -13.59 4.06
CA LEU A 69 11.82 -13.17 4.98
C LEU A 69 12.75 -12.11 4.38
N LEU A 70 12.71 -11.90 3.06
CA LEU A 70 13.65 -11.08 2.30
C LEU A 70 13.01 -9.84 1.66
N GLU A 71 11.76 -9.51 1.94
CA GLU A 71 11.04 -8.40 1.29
C GLU A 71 11.57 -7.01 1.66
N VAL A 72 12.65 -6.62 0.98
CA VAL A 72 12.94 -5.27 0.52
C VAL A 72 13.28 -5.44 -0.96
N MET A 73 12.39 -5.02 -1.87
CA MET A 73 12.68 -4.42 -3.18
C MET A 73 11.56 -4.69 -4.21
N SER A 74 10.89 -3.59 -4.56
CA SER A 74 10.11 -3.31 -5.77
C SER A 74 9.31 -4.45 -6.43
N ALA A 75 7.99 -4.36 -6.27
CA ALA A 75 7.03 -4.93 -7.22
C ALA A 75 7.33 -4.41 -8.64
N ASN A 76 7.19 -5.27 -9.66
CA ASN A 76 6.69 -4.97 -11.03
C ASN A 76 7.19 -5.96 -12.10
N LEU A 77 8.34 -6.64 -11.94
CA LEU A 77 8.81 -7.66 -12.89
C LEU A 77 8.99 -9.04 -12.23
N TRP A 78 9.58 -9.08 -11.04
CA TRP A 78 9.83 -10.33 -10.32
C TRP A 78 8.53 -11.06 -9.97
N ASP A 79 7.49 -10.33 -9.56
CA ASP A 79 6.17 -10.92 -9.31
C ASP A 79 5.61 -11.65 -10.54
N LEU A 80 5.74 -11.05 -11.73
CA LEU A 80 5.23 -11.64 -12.97
C LEU A 80 6.02 -12.91 -13.34
N VAL A 81 7.35 -12.85 -13.22
CA VAL A 81 8.23 -14.00 -13.47
C VAL A 81 7.90 -15.14 -12.50
N SER A 82 7.73 -14.85 -11.22
CA SER A 82 7.37 -15.82 -10.19
C SER A 82 5.99 -16.44 -10.46
N ILE A 83 4.98 -15.65 -10.83
CA ILE A 83 3.64 -16.16 -11.18
C ILE A 83 3.72 -17.13 -12.37
N VAL A 84 4.42 -16.76 -13.44
CA VAL A 84 4.56 -17.61 -14.63
C VAL A 84 5.33 -18.89 -14.32
N ALA A 85 6.43 -18.80 -13.56
CA ALA A 85 7.22 -19.96 -13.16
C ALA A 85 6.40 -20.93 -12.31
N PHE A 86 5.64 -20.41 -11.33
CA PHE A 86 4.79 -21.24 -10.49
C PHE A 86 3.59 -21.84 -11.23
N PHE A 87 3.02 -21.14 -12.21
CA PHE A 87 1.98 -21.69 -13.09
C PHE A 87 2.52 -22.86 -13.92
N ALA A 88 3.70 -22.69 -14.52
CA ALA A 88 4.35 -23.74 -15.31
C ALA A 88 4.70 -24.96 -14.45
N LEU A 89 5.19 -24.72 -13.23
CA LEU A 89 5.49 -25.77 -12.26
C LEU A 89 4.23 -26.58 -11.91
N THR A 90 3.14 -25.88 -11.60
CA THR A 90 1.85 -26.50 -11.27
C THR A 90 1.33 -27.36 -12.42
N CYS A 91 1.29 -26.80 -13.63
CA CYS A 91 0.90 -27.54 -14.84
C CYS A 91 1.78 -28.78 -15.08
N TYR A 92 3.10 -28.68 -14.92
CA TYR A 92 4.03 -29.80 -15.17
C TYR A 92 3.69 -31.01 -14.29
N PHE A 93 3.45 -30.74 -13.02
CA PHE A 93 3.28 -31.78 -12.02
C PHE A 93 1.86 -32.33 -11.95
N GLU A 94 0.84 -31.48 -12.07
CA GLU A 94 -0.55 -31.96 -12.18
C GLU A 94 -0.70 -32.87 -13.39
N LYS A 95 -0.13 -32.49 -14.54
CA LYS A 95 -0.07 -33.35 -15.72
C LYS A 95 0.58 -34.69 -15.39
N ARG A 96 1.70 -34.69 -14.65
CA ARG A 96 2.42 -35.91 -14.27
C ARG A 96 1.62 -36.76 -13.28
N TYR A 97 0.86 -36.13 -12.39
CA TYR A 97 -0.05 -36.80 -11.45
C TYR A 97 -1.22 -37.45 -12.18
N TYR A 98 -1.92 -36.70 -13.03
CA TYR A 98 -3.03 -37.21 -13.84
C TYR A 98 -2.58 -38.30 -14.81
N ALA A 99 -1.44 -38.15 -15.48
CA ALA A 99 -0.91 -39.16 -16.40
C ALA A 99 -0.61 -40.50 -15.70
N ARG A 100 -0.25 -40.47 -14.41
CA ARG A 100 -0.02 -41.69 -13.61
C ARG A 100 -1.31 -42.35 -13.13
N ARG A 101 -2.40 -41.60 -13.00
CA ARG A 101 -3.67 -42.09 -12.41
C ARG A 101 -4.78 -42.30 -13.44
N CYS A 102 -4.66 -41.71 -14.62
CA CYS A 102 -5.57 -41.84 -15.75
C CYS A 102 -4.83 -42.52 -16.92
N LEU A 103 -4.37 -43.76 -16.71
CA LEU A 103 -3.56 -44.52 -17.66
C LEU A 103 -4.31 -44.83 -18.97
N ASP A 104 -5.63 -44.76 -18.93
CA ASP A 104 -6.58 -44.95 -20.03
C ASP A 104 -6.70 -43.74 -20.97
N GLN A 105 -6.17 -42.57 -20.57
CA GLN A 105 -6.30 -41.34 -21.34
C GLN A 105 -5.05 -41.03 -22.16
N SER A 106 -5.26 -40.40 -23.33
CA SER A 106 -4.15 -40.00 -24.17
C SER A 106 -3.34 -38.86 -23.52
N PRO A 107 -2.00 -38.82 -23.69
CA PRO A 107 -1.16 -37.76 -23.13
C PRO A 107 -1.61 -36.34 -23.53
N ARG A 108 -2.19 -36.20 -24.73
CA ARG A 108 -2.75 -34.93 -25.22
C ARG A 108 -3.98 -34.51 -24.42
N ARG A 109 -4.91 -35.42 -24.11
CA ARG A 109 -6.09 -35.11 -23.29
C ARG A 109 -5.71 -34.72 -21.87
N VAL A 110 -4.75 -35.44 -21.27
CA VAL A 110 -4.24 -35.11 -19.93
C VAL A 110 -3.62 -33.71 -19.91
N LEU A 111 -2.82 -33.37 -20.93
CA LEU A 111 -2.27 -32.01 -21.06
C LEU A 111 -3.37 -30.95 -21.16
N TRP A 112 -4.35 -31.14 -22.05
CA TRP A 112 -5.44 -30.18 -22.24
C TRP A 112 -6.30 -30.02 -20.99
N ALA A 113 -6.65 -31.11 -20.31
CA ALA A 113 -7.41 -31.06 -19.07
C ALA A 113 -6.65 -30.31 -17.97
N THR A 114 -5.33 -30.53 -17.87
CA THR A 114 -4.47 -29.84 -16.90
C THR A 114 -4.41 -28.34 -17.20
N LEU A 115 -4.15 -27.96 -18.46
CA LEU A 115 -4.10 -26.55 -18.86
C LEU A 115 -5.44 -25.86 -18.63
N LEU A 116 -6.55 -26.51 -18.98
CA LEU A 116 -7.89 -25.97 -18.80
C LEU A 116 -8.21 -25.76 -17.31
N ALA A 117 -7.90 -26.75 -16.46
CA ALA A 117 -8.08 -26.67 -15.01
C ALA A 117 -7.31 -25.45 -14.45
N ASN A 118 -6.02 -25.35 -14.76
CA ASN A 118 -5.18 -24.27 -14.27
C ASN A 118 -5.58 -22.89 -14.82
N VAL A 119 -5.95 -22.78 -16.09
CA VAL A 119 -6.40 -21.49 -16.65
C VAL A 119 -7.69 -21.03 -15.97
N LEU A 120 -8.64 -21.93 -15.75
CA LEU A 120 -9.92 -21.60 -15.12
C LEU A 120 -9.80 -21.23 -13.63
N THR A 121 -8.77 -21.70 -12.94
CA THR A 121 -8.54 -21.38 -11.52
C THR A 121 -7.58 -20.22 -11.32
N TYR A 122 -6.41 -20.23 -11.97
CA TYR A 122 -5.36 -19.25 -11.72
C TYR A 122 -5.57 -17.90 -12.40
N VAL A 123 -6.23 -17.84 -13.57
CA VAL A 123 -6.49 -16.54 -14.23
C VAL A 123 -7.46 -15.69 -13.41
N PRO A 124 -8.63 -16.19 -12.96
CA PRO A 124 -9.52 -15.42 -12.10
C PRO A 124 -8.88 -15.04 -10.76
N LEU A 125 -8.10 -15.95 -10.16
CA LEU A 125 -7.41 -15.71 -8.90
C LEU A 125 -6.37 -14.58 -9.02
N THR A 126 -5.59 -14.60 -10.09
CA THR A 126 -4.59 -13.57 -10.39
C THR A 126 -5.27 -12.23 -10.68
N ALA A 127 -6.34 -12.21 -11.49
CA ALA A 127 -7.11 -11.01 -11.76
C ALA A 127 -7.71 -10.40 -10.48
N LEU A 128 -8.28 -11.25 -9.61
CA LEU A 128 -8.82 -10.84 -8.32
C LEU A 128 -7.75 -10.22 -7.42
N MET A 129 -6.55 -10.81 -7.39
CA MET A 129 -5.40 -10.26 -6.67
C MET A 129 -5.03 -8.86 -7.17
N PHE A 130 -4.92 -8.66 -8.49
CA PHE A 130 -4.60 -7.33 -9.04
C PHE A 130 -5.67 -6.29 -8.68
N LEU A 131 -6.95 -6.66 -8.70
CA LEU A 131 -8.04 -5.78 -8.32
C LEU A 131 -8.02 -5.37 -6.84
N PHE A 132 -7.66 -6.29 -5.93
CA PHE A 132 -7.56 -5.98 -4.50
C PHE A 132 -6.25 -5.28 -4.12
N SER A 133 -5.12 -5.71 -4.67
CA SER A 133 -3.80 -5.11 -4.41
C SER A 133 -3.71 -3.68 -4.94
N GLY A 134 -4.32 -3.38 -6.09
CA GLY A 134 -4.37 -2.01 -6.64
C GLY A 134 -5.04 -1.02 -5.70
N ARG A 135 -6.13 -1.43 -5.03
CA ARG A 135 -6.83 -0.62 -4.02
C ARG A 135 -6.01 -0.42 -2.75
N GLN A 136 -5.36 -1.47 -2.28
CA GLN A 136 -4.49 -1.37 -1.09
C GLN A 136 -3.28 -0.47 -1.33
N HIS A 137 -2.66 -0.53 -2.52
CA HIS A 137 -1.52 0.31 -2.88
C HIS A 137 -1.87 1.81 -2.82
N GLN A 138 -3.01 2.21 -3.39
CA GLN A 138 -3.49 3.59 -3.34
C GLN A 138 -3.67 4.10 -1.90
N SER A 139 -4.31 3.29 -1.04
CA SER A 139 -4.51 3.68 0.38
C SER A 139 -3.21 3.80 1.19
N ARG A 140 -2.17 3.01 0.85
CA ARG A 140 -0.86 3.09 1.50
C ARG A 140 -0.10 4.33 1.05
N MET A 141 -0.14 4.64 -0.25
CA MET A 141 0.53 5.83 -0.78
C MET A 141 -0.08 7.11 -0.22
N GLU A 142 -1.41 7.16 -0.04
CA GLU A 142 -2.07 8.30 0.58
C GLU A 142 -1.52 8.60 1.98
N ARG A 143 -1.35 7.58 2.83
CA ARG A 143 -0.71 7.76 4.15
C ARG A 143 0.74 8.23 4.05
N VAL A 144 1.50 7.72 3.07
CA VAL A 144 2.89 8.16 2.84
C VAL A 144 2.92 9.65 2.46
N TYR A 145 1.98 10.10 1.61
CA TYR A 145 1.87 11.51 1.25
C TYR A 145 1.47 12.38 2.45
N GLN A 146 0.54 11.94 3.29
CA GLN A 146 0.16 12.63 4.52
C GLN A 146 1.35 12.79 5.48
N ILE A 147 2.18 11.75 5.64
CA ILE A 147 3.41 11.81 6.44
C ILE A 147 4.42 12.78 5.81
N ALA A 148 4.58 12.76 4.49
CA ALA A 148 5.48 13.69 3.79
C ALA A 148 5.03 15.16 3.95
N CYS A 149 3.72 15.44 3.89
CA CYS A 149 3.18 16.77 4.16
C CYS A 149 3.45 17.21 5.62
N SER A 150 3.36 16.30 6.59
CA SER A 150 3.75 16.58 7.98
C SER A 150 5.24 16.95 8.09
N ALA A 151 6.12 16.18 7.43
CA ALA A 151 7.56 16.48 7.40
C ALA A 151 7.88 17.82 6.70
N ASN A 152 7.12 18.17 5.66
CA ASN A 152 7.21 19.48 5.02
C ASN A 152 6.80 20.60 5.97
N LEU A 153 5.73 20.44 6.75
CA LEU A 153 5.33 21.42 7.78
C LEU A 153 6.38 21.60 8.88
N HIS A 154 7.05 20.53 9.31
CA HIS A 154 8.18 20.66 10.23
C HIS A 154 9.33 21.46 9.61
N SER A 155 9.69 21.18 8.35
CA SER A 155 10.71 21.95 7.62
C SER A 155 10.31 23.43 7.47
N ILE A 156 9.02 23.71 7.21
CA ILE A 156 8.48 25.08 7.16
C ILE A 156 8.58 25.75 8.53
N GLY A 157 8.24 25.06 9.62
CA GLY A 157 8.37 25.58 10.99
C GLY A 157 9.80 25.99 11.33
N GLN A 158 10.77 25.12 11.04
CA GLN A 158 12.20 25.41 11.20
C GLN A 158 12.65 26.60 10.35
N ALA A 159 12.22 26.67 9.08
CA ALA A 159 12.55 27.78 8.20
C ALA A 159 11.95 29.11 8.66
N LEU A 160 10.73 29.10 9.22
CA LEU A 160 10.10 30.28 9.82
C LEU A 160 10.87 30.75 11.06
N GLU A 161 11.36 29.83 11.88
CA GLU A 161 12.19 30.16 13.05
C GLU A 161 13.50 30.82 12.63
N LEU A 162 14.21 30.23 11.66
CA LEU A 162 15.45 30.79 11.09
C LEU A 162 15.20 32.15 10.45
N TYR A 163 14.11 32.30 9.69
CA TYR A 163 13.74 33.57 9.08
C TYR A 163 13.51 34.66 10.13
N ALA A 164 12.83 34.33 11.22
CA ALA A 164 12.61 35.26 12.31
C ALA A 164 13.91 35.66 13.00
N LEU A 165 14.87 34.75 13.16
CA LEU A 165 16.20 35.07 13.69
C LEU A 165 16.94 36.05 12.77
N ASP A 166 16.90 35.84 11.46
CA ASP A 166 17.57 36.69 10.48
C ASP A 166 16.88 38.06 10.28
N CYS A 167 15.56 38.11 10.50
CA CYS A 167 14.73 39.30 10.26
C CYS A 167 14.28 40.01 11.55
N ALA A 168 15.10 39.96 12.61
CA ALA A 168 14.86 40.66 13.88
C ALA A 168 13.48 40.37 14.52
N GLY A 169 13.07 39.10 14.48
CA GLY A 169 11.80 38.60 15.02
C GLY A 169 10.61 38.75 14.06
N GLN A 170 10.81 39.23 12.83
CA GLN A 170 9.75 39.34 11.83
C GLN A 170 9.56 38.05 11.06
N TYR A 171 8.30 37.71 10.78
CA TYR A 171 7.94 36.57 9.94
C TYR A 171 7.59 37.04 8.52
N PRO A 172 7.59 36.13 7.52
CA PRO A 172 7.06 36.46 6.20
C PRO A 172 5.60 36.93 6.25
N PRO A 173 5.16 37.75 5.29
CA PRO A 173 3.77 38.12 5.15
C PRO A 173 2.85 36.90 5.04
N ALA A 174 1.61 37.02 5.50
CA ALA A 174 0.59 35.98 5.35
C ALA A 174 0.48 35.55 3.87
N ASN A 175 0.35 34.24 3.64
CA ASN A 175 0.33 33.59 2.33
C ASN A 175 1.62 33.74 1.48
N ASP A 176 2.75 34.19 2.03
CA ASP A 176 4.05 34.26 1.32
C ASP A 176 5.11 33.34 1.92
N LEU A 177 4.82 32.03 2.00
CA LEU A 177 5.84 31.02 2.31
C LEU A 177 6.97 30.98 1.28
N GLY A 178 6.73 31.50 0.07
CA GLY A 178 7.74 31.67 -0.97
C GLY A 178 8.92 32.55 -0.54
N ALA A 179 8.75 33.41 0.47
CA ALA A 179 9.84 34.18 1.05
C ALA A 179 10.93 33.28 1.66
N LEU A 180 10.57 32.12 2.20
CA LEU A 180 11.53 31.16 2.78
C LEU A 180 12.43 30.54 1.70
N VAL A 181 11.87 30.28 0.52
CA VAL A 181 12.63 29.80 -0.65
C VAL A 181 13.55 30.90 -1.17
N ARG A 182 13.06 32.15 -1.27
CA ARG A 182 13.88 33.30 -1.69
C ARG A 182 15.02 33.61 -0.72
N ALA A 183 14.81 33.36 0.58
CA ALA A 183 15.82 33.46 1.62
C ALA A 183 16.76 32.24 1.68
N ASN A 184 16.58 31.24 0.80
CA ASN A 184 17.36 30.00 0.76
C ASN A 184 17.31 29.19 2.08
N LEU A 185 16.20 29.30 2.82
CA LEU A 185 15.93 28.57 4.06
C LEU A 185 15.11 27.29 3.83
N LEU A 186 14.48 27.18 2.65
CA LEU A 186 13.63 26.06 2.27
C LEU A 186 13.74 25.80 0.76
N THR A 187 13.56 24.55 0.33
CA THR A 187 13.48 24.22 -1.09
C THR A 187 12.04 24.41 -1.61
N ASP A 188 11.88 24.73 -2.89
CA ASP A 188 10.54 24.88 -3.51
C ASP A 188 9.73 23.57 -3.40
N ASP A 189 10.40 22.42 -3.49
CA ASP A 189 9.75 21.09 -3.38
C ASP A 189 9.02 20.90 -2.04
N SER A 190 9.51 21.51 -0.94
CA SER A 190 8.86 21.43 0.38
C SER A 190 7.57 22.25 0.49
N LEU A 191 7.29 23.13 -0.48
CA LEU A 191 6.04 23.91 -0.54
C LEU A 191 4.93 23.21 -1.34
N HIS A 192 5.17 21.99 -1.83
CA HIS A 192 4.21 21.21 -2.62
C HIS A 192 3.83 19.89 -1.95
N CYS A 193 2.57 19.49 -2.11
CA CYS A 193 2.06 18.19 -1.66
C CYS A 193 2.47 17.10 -2.67
N PRO A 194 3.17 16.03 -2.25
CA PRO A 194 3.60 14.98 -3.17
C PRO A 194 2.44 14.16 -3.77
N GLY A 195 1.27 14.17 -3.13
CA GLY A 195 0.06 13.47 -3.58
C GLY A 195 -0.71 14.22 -4.66
N ARG A 196 -0.46 15.54 -4.85
CA ARG A 196 -0.99 16.25 -6.00
C ARG A 196 -0.18 15.93 -7.24
N ASN A 197 -0.86 15.70 -8.35
CA ASN A 197 -0.26 15.67 -9.69
C ASN A 197 0.17 17.08 -10.13
N TRP A 198 1.02 17.72 -9.33
CA TRP A 198 1.64 18.97 -9.67
C TRP A 198 2.71 18.71 -10.73
N ARG A 199 2.53 19.29 -11.92
CA ARG A 199 3.59 19.33 -12.91
C ARG A 199 4.64 20.28 -12.38
N ARG A 200 5.82 19.75 -11.98
CA ARG A 200 7.00 20.55 -11.64
C ARG A 200 7.15 21.67 -12.67
N PRO A 201 6.96 22.95 -12.32
CA PRO A 201 7.32 24.02 -13.22
C PRO A 201 8.83 23.96 -13.44
N GLY A 202 9.27 24.27 -14.66
CA GLY A 202 10.69 24.28 -15.02
C GLY A 202 11.50 25.19 -14.09
N ARG A 203 12.80 24.91 -13.99
CA ARG A 203 13.78 25.49 -13.06
C ARG A 203 13.96 27.02 -13.16
N ASP A 204 13.25 27.67 -14.08
CA ASP A 204 13.48 29.05 -14.54
C ASP A 204 12.31 29.99 -14.20
N ARG A 205 11.80 29.99 -12.96
CA ARG A 205 10.84 31.01 -12.53
C ARG A 205 11.34 31.83 -11.35
N GLU A 206 11.28 33.14 -11.55
CA GLU A 206 11.47 34.22 -10.58
C GLU A 206 10.37 34.26 -9.48
N LYS A 207 9.31 33.45 -9.64
CA LYS A 207 8.21 33.31 -8.67
C LYS A 207 7.97 31.83 -8.33
N PRO A 208 7.89 31.47 -7.04
CA PRO A 208 7.48 30.13 -6.61
C PRO A 208 6.15 29.71 -7.23
N GLY A 209 5.98 28.40 -7.44
CA GLY A 209 4.69 27.85 -7.84
C GLY A 209 3.58 28.14 -6.82
N PRO A 210 2.30 27.88 -7.15
CA PRO A 210 1.23 27.87 -6.15
C PRO A 210 1.63 26.95 -5.00
N VAL A 211 1.53 27.45 -3.77
CA VAL A 211 1.93 26.75 -2.55
C VAL A 211 0.78 25.88 -2.06
N ASP A 212 1.06 24.64 -1.70
CA ASP A 212 0.07 23.65 -1.25
C ASP A 212 -0.26 23.75 0.25
N TYR A 213 0.22 24.79 0.91
CA TYR A 213 -0.01 25.09 2.32
C TYR A 213 -0.62 26.47 2.48
N VAL A 214 -1.55 26.61 3.42
CA VAL A 214 -2.14 27.88 3.83
C VAL A 214 -1.32 28.45 4.98
N TYR A 215 -0.91 29.71 4.90
CA TYR A 215 -0.10 30.37 5.93
C TYR A 215 -0.73 31.68 6.39
N LEU A 216 -0.97 31.82 7.70
CA LEU A 216 -1.63 33.00 8.28
C LEU A 216 -0.69 34.17 8.60
N GLY A 217 0.63 34.02 8.49
CA GLY A 217 1.57 35.04 8.93
C GLY A 217 2.01 34.85 10.39
N ALA A 218 2.61 35.89 10.97
CA ALA A 218 3.02 35.90 12.37
C ALA A 218 1.83 35.67 13.31
N PRO A 219 1.97 34.85 14.37
CA PRO A 219 0.96 34.74 15.40
C PRO A 219 0.79 36.10 16.11
N ALA A 220 -0.43 36.39 16.56
CA ALA A 220 -0.68 37.58 17.37
C ALA A 220 0.17 37.56 18.65
N ALA A 221 0.58 38.73 19.14
CA ALA A 221 1.34 38.83 20.39
C ALA A 221 0.54 38.20 21.54
N GLY A 222 1.16 37.24 22.25
CA GLY A 222 0.51 36.49 23.34
C GLY A 222 -0.46 35.40 22.88
N ALA A 223 -0.50 35.06 21.58
CA ALA A 223 -1.27 33.92 21.10
C ALA A 223 -0.78 32.62 21.76
N PRO A 224 -1.69 31.69 22.11
CA PRO A 224 -1.31 30.39 22.64
C PRO A 224 -0.35 29.64 21.70
N ALA A 225 0.57 28.87 22.27
CA ALA A 225 1.49 28.00 21.53
C ALA A 225 0.78 27.02 20.58
N THR A 226 -0.47 26.67 20.88
CA THR A 226 -1.35 25.78 20.12
C THR A 226 -2.19 26.51 19.06
N THR A 227 -1.88 27.77 18.75
CA THR A 227 -2.57 28.53 17.70
C THR A 227 -2.12 28.02 16.33
N PRO A 228 -3.03 27.56 15.45
CA PRO A 228 -2.69 27.15 14.09
C PRO A 228 -2.10 28.31 13.28
N ILE A 229 -1.01 28.08 12.56
CA ILE A 229 -0.35 29.11 11.72
C ILE A 229 -0.13 28.67 10.27
N VAL A 230 0.11 27.38 10.03
CA VAL A 230 0.28 26.79 8.69
C VAL A 230 -0.47 25.47 8.65
N TRP A 231 -1.15 25.16 7.55
CA TRP A 231 -1.79 23.84 7.37
C TRP A 231 -1.92 23.45 5.90
N ASP A 232 -2.21 22.17 5.66
CA ASP A 232 -2.43 21.62 4.32
C ASP A 232 -3.60 22.31 3.60
N HIS A 233 -3.46 22.58 2.31
CA HIS A 233 -4.59 23.05 1.51
C HIS A 233 -5.71 22.00 1.46
N ARG A 234 -6.97 22.42 1.50
CA ARG A 234 -8.16 21.53 1.53
C ARG A 234 -8.23 20.51 0.38
N ASP A 235 -7.56 20.83 -0.72
CA ASP A 235 -7.56 20.03 -1.95
C ASP A 235 -6.42 18.99 -1.97
N ASN A 236 -5.51 19.01 -0.99
CA ASN A 236 -4.40 18.05 -0.90
C ASN A 236 -4.91 16.67 -0.48
N HIS A 237 -5.65 16.64 0.61
CA HIS A 237 -6.18 15.44 1.24
C HIS A 237 -7.64 15.76 1.65
N PRO A 238 -8.67 15.22 0.95
CA PRO A 238 -10.05 15.66 1.14
C PRO A 238 -10.59 15.52 2.57
N ASP A 239 -10.18 14.45 3.27
CA ASP A 239 -10.66 14.09 4.62
C ASP A 239 -9.55 14.12 5.67
N PHE A 240 -8.41 14.76 5.38
CA PHE A 240 -7.26 14.83 6.28
C PHE A 240 -6.48 16.13 6.07
N GLY A 241 -5.79 16.61 7.09
CA GLY A 241 -4.79 17.65 6.92
C GLY A 241 -3.86 17.76 8.11
N ASN A 242 -2.62 18.13 7.86
CA ASN A 242 -1.66 18.47 8.89
C ASN A 242 -1.74 19.95 9.24
N VAL A 243 -1.55 20.27 10.52
CA VAL A 243 -1.60 21.64 11.06
C VAL A 243 -0.36 21.89 11.91
N LEU A 244 0.40 22.93 11.56
CA LEU A 244 1.53 23.48 12.32
C LEU A 244 1.05 24.60 13.24
N PHE A 245 1.55 24.60 14.47
CA PHE A 245 1.19 25.57 15.50
C PHE A 245 2.23 26.68 15.72
N ALA A 246 1.82 27.74 16.42
CA ALA A 246 2.61 28.93 16.69
C ALA A 246 3.91 28.69 17.45
N ASN A 247 4.08 27.51 18.08
CA ASN A 247 5.36 27.09 18.65
C ASN A 247 6.39 26.61 17.61
N LEU A 248 6.03 26.60 16.33
CA LEU A 248 6.85 26.19 15.18
C LEU A 248 7.38 24.75 15.20
N ALA A 249 7.06 23.97 16.23
CA ALA A 249 7.58 22.62 16.45
C ALA A 249 6.49 21.56 16.35
N ALA A 250 5.28 21.84 16.85
CA ALA A 250 4.21 20.85 16.90
C ALA A 250 3.44 20.83 15.57
N VAL A 251 3.31 19.65 14.98
CA VAL A 251 2.43 19.37 13.85
C VAL A 251 1.41 18.33 14.29
N ARG A 252 0.13 18.56 13.98
CA ARG A 252 -0.96 17.61 14.27
C ARG A 252 -1.67 17.22 12.98
N GLY A 253 -1.76 15.92 12.73
CA GLY A 253 -2.66 15.35 11.74
C GLY A 253 -4.11 15.40 12.25
N VAL A 254 -5.01 15.90 11.42
CA VAL A 254 -6.44 16.08 11.73
C VAL A 254 -7.24 15.36 10.65
N GLN A 255 -8.26 14.60 11.03
CA GLN A 255 -8.98 13.71 10.11
C GLN A 255 -10.50 13.84 10.21
N GLY A 256 -11.18 13.51 9.11
CA GLY A 256 -12.63 13.40 9.05
C GLY A 256 -13.36 14.69 9.42
N GLU A 257 -14.40 14.57 10.25
CA GLU A 257 -15.23 15.71 10.65
C GLU A 257 -14.45 16.81 11.36
N GLU A 258 -13.41 16.46 12.13
CA GLU A 258 -12.56 17.44 12.81
C GLU A 258 -11.81 18.31 11.78
N TRP A 259 -11.30 17.71 10.70
CA TRP A 259 -10.63 18.43 9.63
C TRP A 259 -11.60 19.38 8.92
N HIS A 260 -12.78 18.88 8.57
CA HIS A 260 -13.83 19.69 7.95
C HIS A 260 -14.31 20.83 8.85
N ALA A 261 -14.40 20.60 10.16
CA ALA A 261 -14.74 21.63 11.13
C ALA A 261 -13.63 22.67 11.27
N PHE A 262 -12.38 22.24 11.29
CA PHE A 262 -11.22 23.12 11.30
C PHE A 262 -11.20 24.03 10.06
N LEU A 263 -11.37 23.48 8.85
CA LEU A 263 -11.40 24.27 7.61
C LEU A 263 -12.49 25.35 7.59
N ARG A 264 -13.61 25.13 8.30
CA ARG A 264 -14.70 26.12 8.41
C ARG A 264 -14.46 27.18 9.48
N THR A 265 -13.78 26.83 10.58
CA THR A 265 -13.76 27.64 11.80
C THR A 265 -12.37 28.17 12.18
N GLY A 266 -11.31 27.61 11.61
CA GLY A 266 -9.92 27.86 11.98
C GLY A 266 -9.54 27.37 13.38
N ARG A 267 -10.38 26.55 14.03
CA ARG A 267 -10.19 26.09 15.41
C ARG A 267 -10.21 24.57 15.50
N LEU A 268 -9.25 24.01 16.24
CA LEU A 268 -9.23 22.59 16.59
C LEU A 268 -9.89 22.35 17.95
N GLY A 269 -10.58 21.22 18.09
CA GLY A 269 -11.12 20.77 19.36
C GLY A 269 -10.09 19.92 20.12
N GLY A 270 -10.07 20.05 21.45
CA GLY A 270 -9.30 19.17 22.33
C GLY A 270 -7.82 19.53 22.52
N PRO A 271 -7.16 18.98 23.57
CA PRO A 271 -5.77 19.26 23.88
C PRO A 271 -4.82 18.67 22.83
N VAL A 272 -3.77 19.43 22.48
CA VAL A 272 -2.66 18.99 21.63
C VAL A 272 -1.87 17.93 22.40
N GLN A 273 -1.87 16.68 21.93
CA GLN A 273 -0.94 15.67 22.44
C GLN A 273 0.41 15.90 21.79
N SER A 274 1.40 16.32 22.58
CA SER A 274 2.82 16.28 22.19
C SER A 274 3.25 14.82 22.05
N GLU A 275 3.93 14.48 20.95
CA GLU A 275 4.47 13.12 20.67
C GLU A 275 5.65 12.71 21.58
N GLU A 276 5.72 13.21 22.82
CA GLU A 276 6.60 12.69 23.87
C GLU A 276 5.78 11.74 24.75
N GLY A 277 5.52 10.53 24.26
CA GLY A 277 4.69 9.56 24.98
C GLY A 277 4.44 8.25 24.28
N GLN A 278 5.42 7.70 23.55
CA GLN A 278 5.38 6.31 23.10
C GLN A 278 6.70 5.59 23.43
N ALA A 279 6.96 5.46 24.72
CA ALA A 279 7.67 4.31 25.24
C ALA A 279 7.09 4.02 26.62
N GLU A 280 6.89 2.74 26.91
CA GLU A 280 6.49 2.18 28.20
C GLU A 280 4.97 1.99 28.43
N GLN A 281 4.45 0.90 27.87
CA GLN A 281 3.54 0.01 28.61
C GLN A 281 3.72 -1.45 28.16
N ALA A 282 3.98 -2.30 29.16
CA ALA A 282 4.41 -3.70 29.12
C ALA A 282 3.30 -4.70 28.72
N PRO A 283 3.62 -6.01 28.54
CA PRO A 283 2.67 -7.06 28.81
C PRO A 283 2.84 -7.60 30.24
N THR A 284 1.70 -7.57 30.93
CA THR A 284 1.36 -8.22 32.19
C THR A 284 1.66 -9.71 32.21
N GLY A 285 2.10 -10.20 33.37
CA GLY A 285 2.10 -11.63 33.66
C GLY A 285 0.70 -12.19 33.89
N HIS A 286 0.51 -13.42 33.45
CA HIS A 286 -0.26 -14.49 34.10
C HIS A 286 0.33 -15.83 33.68
#